data_AF-A0A2G6NF27-F1
#
_entry.id   AF-A0A2G6NF27-F1
#
_cell.length_a   1.000
_cell.length_b   1.000
_cell.length_c   1.000
_cell.angle_alpha   90.00
_cell.angle_beta   90.00
_cell.angle_gamma   90.00
#
_symmetry.space_group_name_H-M   'P 1'
#
loop_
_entity.id
_entity.type
_entity.pdbx_description
1 polymer ?
#
loop_
_entity_poly.entity_id
_entity_poly.type
_entity_poly.pdbx_seq_one_letter_code
_entity_poly.pdbx_strand_id
1 'polypeptide(L)'
;MRENNTRDNTGFTTENAMRNRKDISVDGLLSYERIREILMMSDRKMPVYQDISSFSIALYALGYSDCPDLMSFADIDAPAAARILEKAFFPIGAEALPPDYKITESGDKYLLVIGDPRCPLHFAVLTDVRSDRPFFSKLPFFGSGFDSLAELVQEFSGQDGNRSPSVHYYRKGRKPEKACIERGRIFIVKD
;
A
#
# COMPACT_ATOMS: atom_id res chain seq x y z
N MET A 1 -10.43 35.78 -19.94
CA MET A 1 -10.04 35.39 -18.58
C MET A 1 -9.48 33.98 -18.67
N ARG A 2 -8.20 33.79 -18.35
CA ARG A 2 -7.53 32.48 -18.36
C ARG A 2 -7.68 31.90 -16.96
N GLU A 3 -8.36 30.77 -16.84
CA GLU A 3 -8.36 29.98 -15.61
C GLU A 3 -7.14 29.04 -15.66
N ASN A 4 -6.09 29.43 -14.93
CA ASN A 4 -5.05 28.53 -14.48
C ASN A 4 -5.63 27.73 -13.30
N ASN A 5 -5.84 26.43 -13.48
CA ASN A 5 -6.21 25.54 -12.39
C ASN A 5 -5.24 24.35 -12.36
N THR A 6 -3.99 24.65 -12.02
CA THR A 6 -2.98 23.64 -11.70
C THR A 6 -3.26 23.17 -10.27
N ARG A 7 -4.00 22.06 -10.14
CA ARG A 7 -4.07 21.29 -8.88
C ARG A 7 -2.85 20.38 -8.78
N ASP A 8 -1.67 20.98 -8.67
CA ASP A 8 -0.44 20.28 -8.32
C ASP A 8 -0.27 20.34 -6.80
N ASN A 9 -1.02 19.52 -6.08
CA ASN A 9 -0.76 19.27 -4.66
C ASN A 9 -0.98 17.78 -4.30
N THR A 10 -0.78 16.90 -5.29
CA THR A 10 -0.51 15.50 -5.00
C THR A 10 0.92 15.45 -4.47
N GLY A 11 1.12 15.04 -3.21
CA GLY A 11 2.45 14.86 -2.59
C GLY A 11 3.34 13.82 -3.29
N PHE A 12 2.92 13.36 -4.47
CA PHE A 12 3.54 12.41 -5.35
C PHE A 12 3.44 12.96 -6.79
N THR A 13 4.08 14.09 -7.06
CA THR A 13 4.19 14.57 -8.44
C THR A 13 5.10 13.62 -9.21
N THR A 14 4.61 13.15 -10.35
CA THR A 14 5.37 12.35 -11.34
C THR A 14 6.71 13.01 -11.70
N GLU A 15 6.76 14.34 -11.63
CA GLU A 15 7.96 15.15 -11.86
C GLU A 15 9.04 15.01 -10.77
N ASN A 16 8.65 14.85 -9.50
CA ASN A 16 9.60 14.66 -8.39
C ASN A 16 10.22 13.26 -8.40
N ALA A 17 9.46 12.25 -8.84
CA ALA A 17 9.99 10.89 -9.03
C ALA A 17 11.01 10.81 -10.19
N MET A 18 10.83 11.62 -11.24
CA MET A 18 11.73 11.61 -12.40
C MET A 18 13.04 12.39 -12.19
N ARG A 19 13.08 13.36 -11.25
CA ARG A 19 14.29 14.17 -10.99
C ARG A 19 15.42 13.42 -10.28
N ASN A 20 15.13 12.38 -9.50
CA ASN A 20 16.12 11.65 -8.68
C ASN A 20 16.22 10.15 -9.05
N ARG A 21 16.46 9.85 -10.32
CA ARG A 21 16.59 8.46 -10.83
C ARG A 21 17.69 7.60 -10.18
N LYS A 22 18.61 8.20 -9.41
CA LYS A 22 19.78 7.50 -8.85
C LYS A 22 19.48 6.67 -7.60
N ASP A 23 18.35 6.91 -6.91
CA ASP A 23 18.03 6.27 -5.62
C ASP A 23 16.76 5.40 -5.65
N ILE A 24 16.17 5.16 -6.83
CA ILE A 24 14.96 4.35 -6.96
C ILE A 24 15.34 2.88 -7.11
N SER A 25 14.85 2.03 -6.20
CA SER A 25 15.00 0.58 -6.31
C SER A 25 14.17 0.02 -7.47
N VAL A 26 14.57 -1.11 -8.07
CA VAL A 26 13.80 -1.75 -9.16
C VAL A 26 12.36 -2.04 -8.72
N ASP A 27 12.18 -2.57 -7.51
CA ASP A 27 10.86 -2.84 -6.93
C ASP A 27 10.08 -1.55 -6.67
N GLY A 28 10.77 -0.49 -6.23
CA GLY A 28 10.19 0.83 -6.04
C GLY A 28 9.71 1.47 -7.35
N LEU A 29 10.47 1.30 -8.43
CA LEU A 29 10.08 1.74 -9.77
C LEU A 29 8.84 0.98 -10.26
N LEU A 30 8.79 -0.34 -10.06
CA LEU A 30 7.64 -1.13 -10.45
C LEU A 30 6.37 -0.72 -9.68
N SER A 31 6.47 -0.54 -8.35
CA SER A 31 5.35 -0.03 -7.56
C SER A 31 4.90 1.36 -8.04
N TYR A 32 5.83 2.24 -8.39
CA TYR A 32 5.52 3.55 -8.96
C TYR A 32 4.77 3.43 -10.29
N GLU A 33 5.26 2.60 -11.21
CA GLU A 33 4.65 2.41 -12.53
C GLU A 33 3.23 1.87 -12.42
N ARG A 34 3.00 0.90 -11.52
CA ARG A 34 1.67 0.34 -11.25
C ARG A 34 0.72 1.34 -10.62
N ILE A 35 1.16 2.12 -9.63
CA ILE A 35 0.35 3.21 -9.05
C ILE A 35 -0.01 4.23 -10.12
N ARG A 36 0.95 4.61 -10.97
CA ARG A 36 0.73 5.55 -12.07
C ARG A 36 -0.24 5.00 -13.11
N GLU A 37 -0.14 3.72 -13.45
CA GLU A 37 -1.09 3.05 -14.34
C GLU A 37 -2.52 3.14 -13.79
N ILE A 38 -2.72 2.79 -12.51
CA ILE A 38 -4.02 2.87 -11.85
C ILE A 38 -4.57 4.30 -11.93
N LEU A 39 -3.75 5.31 -11.57
CA LEU A 39 -4.16 6.73 -11.62
C LEU A 39 -4.54 7.18 -13.05
N MET A 40 -3.83 6.75 -14.09
CA MET A 40 -4.17 7.07 -15.48
C MET A 40 -5.48 6.43 -15.94
N MET A 41 -5.93 5.36 -15.29
CA MET A 41 -7.25 4.76 -15.53
C MET A 41 -8.36 5.51 -14.78
N SER A 42 -8.00 6.19 -13.68
CA SER A 42 -8.85 7.05 -12.83
C SER A 42 -9.39 8.30 -13.47
N ASP A 43 -8.58 8.95 -14.29
CA ASP A 43 -8.96 10.20 -14.93
C ASP A 43 -9.86 10.02 -16.16
N ARG A 44 -10.30 8.80 -16.48
CA ARG A 44 -11.13 8.51 -17.65
C ARG A 44 -12.61 8.82 -17.38
N LYS A 45 -13.32 9.34 -18.39
CA LYS A 45 -14.77 9.66 -18.33
C LYS A 45 -15.67 8.49 -17.90
N MET A 46 -15.24 7.26 -18.15
CA MET A 46 -15.85 6.02 -17.66
C MET A 46 -14.72 5.14 -17.12
N PRO A 47 -14.43 5.23 -15.81
CA PRO A 47 -13.23 4.60 -15.28
C PRO A 47 -13.46 3.10 -15.12
N VAL A 48 -12.84 2.29 -15.97
CA VAL A 48 -13.01 0.82 -16.03
C VAL A 48 -12.64 0.12 -14.72
N TYR A 49 -11.78 0.73 -13.89
CA TYR A 49 -11.40 0.16 -12.59
C TYR A 49 -12.40 0.48 -11.47
N GLN A 50 -13.51 1.21 -11.71
CA GLN A 50 -14.56 1.45 -10.69
C GLN A 50 -15.17 0.15 -10.15
N ASP A 51 -15.09 -0.94 -10.92
CA ASP A 51 -15.60 -2.25 -10.50
C ASP A 51 -14.53 -3.14 -9.82
N ILE A 52 -13.25 -2.73 -9.84
CA ILE A 52 -12.14 -3.51 -9.25
C ILE A 52 -12.05 -3.28 -7.74
N SER A 53 -12.00 -4.32 -6.92
CA SER A 53 -11.89 -4.19 -5.46
C SER A 53 -10.65 -3.37 -5.03
N SER A 54 -10.74 -2.71 -3.86
CA SER A 54 -9.57 -2.07 -3.25
C SER A 54 -8.46 -3.08 -2.93
N PHE A 55 -8.83 -4.34 -2.65
CA PHE A 55 -7.90 -5.44 -2.45
C PHE A 55 -7.02 -5.65 -3.69
N SER A 56 -7.63 -5.76 -4.87
CA SER A 56 -6.89 -5.93 -6.12
C SER A 56 -6.02 -4.73 -6.46
N ILE A 57 -6.54 -3.51 -6.26
CA ILE A 57 -5.76 -2.28 -6.48
C ILE A 57 -4.51 -2.26 -5.61
N ALA A 58 -4.66 -2.50 -4.31
CA ALA A 58 -3.54 -2.48 -3.38
C ALA A 58 -2.54 -3.62 -3.67
N LEU A 59 -3.02 -4.85 -3.89
CA LEU A 59 -2.17 -5.99 -4.18
C LEU A 59 -1.43 -5.85 -5.52
N TYR A 60 -2.08 -5.29 -6.53
CA TYR A 60 -1.45 -4.96 -7.81
C TYR A 60 -0.32 -3.94 -7.60
N ALA A 61 -0.61 -2.80 -6.97
CA ALA A 61 0.38 -1.76 -6.68
C ALA A 61 1.59 -2.28 -5.88
N LEU A 62 1.35 -3.23 -4.97
CA LEU A 62 2.39 -3.85 -4.15
C LEU A 62 3.19 -4.95 -4.84
N GLY A 63 2.91 -5.30 -6.09
CA GLY A 63 3.67 -6.37 -6.74
C GLY A 63 3.31 -7.76 -6.24
N TYR A 64 2.07 -8.02 -5.82
CA TYR A 64 1.69 -9.34 -5.27
C TYR A 64 1.66 -10.44 -6.35
N SER A 65 1.22 -10.11 -7.56
CA SER A 65 1.18 -11.02 -8.72
C SER A 65 2.06 -10.53 -9.85
N ASP A 66 2.63 -11.50 -10.58
CA ASP A 66 3.42 -11.31 -11.80
C ASP A 66 2.50 -11.17 -13.02
N CYS A 67 1.59 -10.20 -12.99
CA CYS A 67 0.79 -9.82 -14.16
C CYS A 67 1.39 -8.58 -14.84
N PRO A 68 1.18 -8.42 -16.16
CA PRO A 68 1.76 -7.31 -16.94
C PRO A 68 1.06 -5.97 -16.69
N ASP A 69 -0.24 -6.00 -16.41
CA ASP A 69 -1.09 -4.81 -16.23
C ASP A 69 -2.23 -5.10 -15.24
N LEU A 70 -2.95 -4.04 -14.83
CA LEU A 70 -4.07 -4.14 -13.90
C LEU A 70 -5.24 -4.95 -14.49
N MET A 71 -5.49 -4.87 -15.79
CA MET A 71 -6.61 -5.57 -16.44
C MET A 71 -6.40 -7.09 -16.48
N SER A 72 -5.15 -7.54 -16.36
CA SER A 72 -4.77 -8.93 -16.23
C SER A 72 -4.77 -9.42 -14.77
N PHE A 73 -4.97 -8.53 -13.80
CA PHE A 73 -5.02 -8.89 -12.38
C PHE A 73 -6.43 -9.34 -12.01
N ALA A 74 -6.57 -10.56 -11.47
CA ALA A 74 -7.87 -11.09 -11.05
C ALA A 74 -8.48 -10.24 -9.92
N ASP A 75 -9.78 -9.97 -9.99
CA ASP A 75 -10.44 -9.28 -8.89
C ASP A 75 -10.51 -10.17 -7.64
N ILE A 76 -10.25 -9.57 -6.47
CA ILE A 76 -10.07 -10.25 -5.20
C ILE A 76 -11.22 -9.86 -4.27
N ASP A 77 -11.93 -10.84 -3.73
CA ASP A 77 -12.93 -10.62 -2.70
C ASP A 77 -12.32 -10.57 -1.29
N ALA A 78 -13.10 -10.14 -0.29
CA ALA A 78 -12.63 -10.05 1.09
C ALA A 78 -12.14 -11.39 1.67
N PRO A 79 -12.81 -12.54 1.47
CA PRO A 79 -12.29 -13.85 1.89
C PRO A 79 -10.94 -14.21 1.25
N ALA A 80 -10.74 -13.92 -0.04
CA ALA A 80 -9.45 -14.14 -0.70
C ALA A 80 -8.39 -13.17 -0.18
N ALA A 81 -8.74 -11.90 0.04
CA ALA A 81 -7.85 -10.90 0.62
C ALA A 81 -7.35 -11.33 2.01
N ALA A 82 -8.22 -11.84 2.88
CA ALA A 82 -7.84 -12.36 4.20
C ALA A 82 -6.83 -13.51 4.10
N ARG A 83 -7.05 -14.46 3.18
CA ARG A 83 -6.11 -15.57 2.93
C ARG A 83 -4.77 -15.11 2.38
N ILE A 84 -4.77 -14.08 1.53
CA ILE A 84 -3.54 -13.48 0.98
C ILE A 84 -2.77 -12.79 2.09
N LEU A 85 -3.46 -12.04 2.95
CA LEU A 85 -2.89 -11.34 4.10
C LEU A 85 -2.16 -12.31 5.04
N GLU A 86 -2.76 -13.46 5.33
CA GLU A 86 -2.15 -14.52 6.16
C GLU A 86 -0.87 -15.11 5.54
N LYS A 87 -0.82 -15.25 4.22
CA LYS A 87 0.25 -15.97 3.52
C LYS A 87 1.43 -15.10 3.10
N ALA A 88 1.16 -13.85 2.71
CA ALA A 88 2.12 -13.00 2.00
C ALA A 88 2.47 -11.72 2.77
N PHE A 89 1.84 -11.51 3.91
CA PHE A 89 2.06 -10.35 4.77
C PHE A 89 2.19 -10.80 6.21
N PHE A 90 2.81 -9.97 7.04
CA PHE A 90 2.82 -10.17 8.48
C PHE A 90 2.47 -8.88 9.22
N PRO A 91 1.73 -8.98 10.33
CA PRO A 91 1.29 -7.82 11.08
C PRO A 91 2.49 -7.14 11.76
N ILE A 92 2.46 -5.81 11.77
CA ILE A 92 3.42 -4.96 12.48
C ILE A 92 2.66 -3.88 13.26
N GLY A 93 3.30 -3.32 14.29
CA GLY A 93 2.83 -2.10 14.92
C GLY A 93 3.09 -0.87 14.04
N ALA A 94 2.32 0.21 14.25
CA ALA A 94 2.51 1.47 13.53
C ALA A 94 3.90 2.07 13.82
N GLU A 95 4.40 1.87 15.05
CA GLU A 95 5.71 2.28 15.52
C GLU A 95 6.88 1.56 14.82
N ALA A 96 6.60 0.46 14.11
CA ALA A 96 7.60 -0.27 13.33
C ALA A 96 7.76 0.26 11.90
N LEU A 97 6.94 1.23 11.48
CA LEU A 97 7.09 1.89 10.18
C LEU A 97 8.35 2.78 10.18
N PRO A 98 9.19 2.72 9.13
CA PRO A 98 10.32 3.63 9.02
C PRO A 98 9.85 5.10 8.95
N PRO A 99 10.44 6.04 9.72
CA PRO A 99 10.00 7.44 9.80
C PRO A 99 10.26 8.26 8.52
N ASP A 100 11.00 7.69 7.58
CA ASP A 100 11.34 8.23 6.28
C ASP A 100 10.92 7.29 5.15
N TYR A 101 10.01 6.36 5.42
CA TYR A 101 9.56 5.39 4.43
C TYR A 101 8.96 6.08 3.21
N LYS A 102 9.46 5.65 2.05
CA LYS A 102 8.90 5.95 0.75
C LYS A 102 8.94 4.72 -0.13
N ILE A 103 7.81 4.38 -0.75
CA ILE A 103 7.62 3.14 -1.51
C ILE A 103 8.59 2.98 -2.69
N THR A 104 9.03 4.11 -3.28
CA THR A 104 9.95 4.14 -4.42
C THR A 104 11.41 3.92 -4.02
N GLU A 105 11.76 4.19 -2.76
CA GLU A 105 13.14 4.17 -2.25
C GLU A 105 13.38 2.95 -1.35
N SER A 106 12.32 2.46 -0.67
CA SER A 106 12.42 1.29 0.20
C SER A 106 12.31 -0.03 -0.56
N GLY A 107 13.11 -1.03 -0.17
CA GLY A 107 12.90 -2.43 -0.59
C GLY A 107 11.69 -3.07 0.08
N ASP A 108 11.28 -2.56 1.24
CA ASP A 108 10.08 -3.03 1.93
C ASP A 108 8.82 -2.39 1.35
N LYS A 109 7.70 -3.05 1.61
CA LYS A 109 6.38 -2.61 1.17
C LYS A 109 5.39 -2.81 2.31
N TYR A 110 4.56 -1.79 2.56
CA TYR A 110 3.64 -1.78 3.68
C TYR A 110 2.20 -1.58 3.23
N LEU A 111 1.29 -2.24 3.94
CA LEU A 111 -0.13 -2.28 3.67
C LEU A 111 -0.89 -1.88 4.94
N LEU A 112 -1.86 -0.99 4.78
CA LEU A 112 -2.88 -0.66 5.77
C LEU A 112 -4.12 -1.51 5.51
N VAL A 113 -4.66 -2.13 6.56
CA VAL A 113 -5.90 -2.90 6.51
C VAL A 113 -6.93 -2.25 7.44
N ILE A 114 -8.09 -1.91 6.89
CA ILE A 114 -9.24 -1.38 7.62
C ILE A 114 -10.24 -2.52 7.86
N GLY A 115 -10.76 -2.62 9.08
CA GLY A 115 -11.66 -3.71 9.51
C GLY A 115 -10.91 -4.88 10.16
N ASP A 116 -11.62 -5.98 10.40
CA ASP A 116 -11.04 -7.22 10.94
C ASP A 116 -10.15 -7.87 9.86
N PRO A 117 -8.86 -8.17 10.12
CA PRO A 117 -7.99 -8.84 9.14
C PRO A 117 -8.50 -10.18 8.60
N ARG A 118 -9.40 -10.87 9.32
CA ARG A 118 -10.05 -12.12 8.88
C ARG A 118 -11.20 -11.87 7.90
N CYS A 119 -11.74 -10.66 7.88
CA CYS A 119 -12.79 -10.20 6.98
C CYS A 119 -12.55 -8.71 6.67
N PRO A 120 -11.45 -8.39 5.94
CA PRO A 120 -11.03 -7.01 5.77
C PRO A 120 -12.08 -6.24 4.99
N LEU A 121 -12.27 -4.97 5.35
CA LEU A 121 -13.16 -4.06 4.63
C LEU A 121 -12.43 -3.37 3.48
N HIS A 122 -11.15 -3.04 3.70
CA HIS A 122 -10.39 -2.26 2.74
C HIS A 122 -8.88 -2.40 2.91
N PHE A 123 -8.16 -2.32 1.79
CA PHE A 123 -6.70 -2.27 1.72
C PHE A 123 -6.23 -0.93 1.15
N ALA A 124 -5.26 -0.30 1.82
CA ALA A 124 -4.56 0.88 1.31
C ALA A 124 -3.04 0.67 1.38
N VAL A 125 -2.32 1.15 0.38
CA VAL A 125 -0.86 1.03 0.28
C VAL A 125 -0.21 2.21 0.99
N LEU A 126 0.75 1.97 1.88
CA LEU A 126 1.57 3.05 2.41
C LEU A 126 2.58 3.48 1.32
N THR A 127 2.61 4.77 1.00
CA THR A 127 3.42 5.32 -0.10
C THR A 127 4.53 6.24 0.39
N ASP A 128 4.24 7.21 1.25
CA ASP A 128 5.22 8.15 1.81
C ASP A 128 4.75 8.65 3.18
N VAL A 129 5.43 8.26 4.26
CA VAL A 129 5.02 8.63 5.63
C VAL A 129 5.16 10.12 5.95
N ARG A 130 5.94 10.86 5.14
CA ARG A 130 6.12 12.31 5.31
C ARG A 130 5.11 13.13 4.52
N SER A 131 4.30 12.47 3.69
CA SER A 131 3.21 13.11 2.97
C SER A 131 2.01 13.35 3.89
N ASP A 132 1.30 14.45 3.66
CA ASP A 132 -0.01 14.70 4.28
C ASP A 132 -1.05 13.63 3.88
N ARG A 133 -0.79 12.90 2.79
CA ARG A 133 -1.61 11.81 2.25
C ARG A 133 -0.75 10.56 2.06
N PRO A 134 -0.37 9.89 3.15
CA PRO A 134 0.65 8.86 3.13
C PRO A 134 0.16 7.52 2.56
N PHE A 135 -1.13 7.38 2.28
CA PHE A 135 -1.72 6.16 1.75
C PHE A 135 -2.18 6.35 0.32
N PHE A 136 -2.08 5.31 -0.49
CA PHE A 136 -2.73 5.18 -1.78
C PHE A 136 -3.84 4.14 -1.69
N SER A 137 -5.06 4.50 -2.04
CA SER A 137 -6.24 3.65 -1.88
C SER A 137 -7.24 3.83 -3.02
N LYS A 138 -8.24 2.93 -3.09
CA LYS A 138 -9.39 3.08 -3.98
C LYS A 138 -10.68 3.28 -3.17
N LEU A 139 -11.14 4.51 -3.07
CA LEU A 139 -12.39 4.84 -2.40
C LEU A 139 -13.62 4.66 -3.31
N PRO A 140 -14.79 4.27 -2.77
CA PRO A 140 -16.01 4.05 -3.56
C PRO A 140 -16.44 5.25 -4.42
N PHE A 141 -16.26 6.48 -3.92
CA PHE A 141 -16.76 7.70 -4.58
C PHE A 141 -15.68 8.54 -5.27
N PHE A 142 -14.40 8.34 -4.92
CA PHE A 142 -13.30 9.19 -5.37
C PHE A 142 -12.36 8.50 -6.38
N GLY A 143 -12.61 7.23 -6.71
CA GLY A 143 -11.70 6.47 -7.55
C GLY A 143 -10.43 6.07 -6.79
N SER A 144 -9.29 5.99 -7.47
CA SER A 144 -7.99 5.74 -6.81
C SER A 144 -7.26 7.04 -6.53
N GLY A 145 -6.64 7.18 -5.38
CA GLY A 145 -5.89 8.37 -5.05
C GLY A 145 -5.02 8.22 -3.81
N PHE A 146 -4.40 9.32 -3.41
CA PHE A 146 -3.74 9.40 -2.13
C PHE A 146 -4.70 9.98 -1.09
N ASP A 147 -4.77 9.31 0.05
CA ASP A 147 -5.69 9.62 1.14
C ASP A 147 -4.93 9.79 2.46
N SER A 148 -5.49 10.64 3.32
CA SER A 148 -5.09 10.69 4.72
C SER A 148 -5.72 9.53 5.51
N LEU A 149 -5.11 9.14 6.64
CA LEU A 149 -5.72 8.14 7.52
C LEU A 149 -7.12 8.56 7.98
N ALA A 150 -7.32 9.85 8.22
CA ALA A 150 -8.59 10.40 8.67
C ALA A 150 -9.69 10.24 7.62
N GLU A 151 -9.41 10.61 6.36
CA GLU A 151 -10.34 10.41 5.23
C GLU A 151 -10.68 8.92 5.05
N LEU A 152 -9.67 8.05 5.08
CA LEU A 152 -9.87 6.60 4.99
C LEU A 152 -10.78 6.06 6.10
N VAL A 153 -10.44 6.34 7.36
CA VAL A 153 -11.22 5.84 8.51
C VAL A 153 -12.64 6.41 8.49
N GLN A 154 -12.82 7.67 8.10
CA GLN A 154 -14.12 8.30 8.01
C GLN A 154 -15.04 7.61 7.00
N GLU A 155 -14.53 7.23 5.82
CA GLU A 155 -15.31 6.55 4.78
C GLU A 155 -15.93 5.22 5.27
N PHE A 156 -15.21 4.51 6.14
CA PHE A 156 -15.67 3.24 6.70
C PHE A 156 -16.30 3.39 8.09
N SER A 157 -16.37 4.61 8.63
CA SER A 157 -17.04 4.90 9.89
C SER A 157 -18.54 5.11 9.64
N GLY A 158 -19.37 4.17 10.08
CA GLY A 158 -20.84 4.34 10.06
C GLY A 158 -21.61 3.31 9.23
N GLN A 159 -20.94 2.39 8.53
CA GLN A 159 -21.64 1.31 7.82
C GLN A 159 -22.36 0.32 8.76
N ASP A 160 -21.94 0.22 10.04
CA ASP A 160 -22.53 -0.68 11.05
C ASP A 160 -23.00 0.02 12.34
N GLY A 161 -23.18 1.34 12.32
CA GLY A 161 -23.63 2.10 13.50
C GLY A 161 -22.55 2.28 14.58
N ASN A 162 -21.96 3.48 14.60
CA ASN A 162 -21.21 4.07 15.72
C ASN A 162 -19.84 3.53 16.15
N ARG A 163 -19.28 2.46 15.57
CA ARG A 163 -17.90 2.05 15.88
C ARG A 163 -16.94 2.41 14.75
N SER A 164 -15.90 3.19 15.05
CA SER A 164 -14.80 3.41 14.12
C SER A 164 -14.15 2.06 13.77
N PRO A 165 -13.87 1.79 12.48
CA PRO A 165 -13.26 0.54 12.06
C PRO A 165 -11.86 0.40 12.66
N SER A 166 -11.45 -0.84 12.94
CA SER A 166 -10.07 -1.11 13.36
C SER A 166 -9.08 -0.87 12.23
N VAL A 167 -7.87 -0.44 12.59
CA VAL A 167 -6.78 -0.17 11.64
C VAL A 167 -5.59 -1.06 12.00
N HIS A 168 -5.04 -1.75 11.00
CA HIS A 168 -3.91 -2.68 11.17
C HIS A 168 -2.85 -2.44 10.11
N TYR A 169 -1.58 -2.55 10.49
CA TYR A 169 -0.44 -2.39 9.58
C TYR A 169 0.22 -3.73 9.30
N TYR A 170 0.62 -3.91 8.05
CA TYR A 170 1.27 -5.12 7.56
C TYR A 170 2.49 -4.77 6.73
N ARG A 171 3.50 -5.63 6.81
CA ARG A 171 4.65 -5.62 5.90
C ARG A 171 4.53 -6.79 4.93
N LYS A 172 4.75 -6.53 3.64
CA LYS A 172 4.81 -7.56 2.59
C LYS A 172 6.04 -8.45 2.82
N GLY A 173 5.86 -9.74 2.59
CA GLY A 173 6.89 -10.75 2.75
C GLY A 173 6.53 -11.74 3.86
N ARG A 174 7.45 -12.66 4.13
CA ARG A 174 7.30 -13.58 5.25
C ARG A 174 7.83 -12.91 6.51
N LYS A 175 7.17 -13.19 7.64
CA LYS A 175 7.70 -12.82 8.95
C LYS A 175 9.15 -13.31 9.02
N PRO A 176 10.13 -12.45 9.37
CA PRO A 176 11.47 -12.93 9.62
C PRO A 176 11.35 -14.05 10.66
N GLU A 177 11.84 -15.25 10.33
CA GLU A 177 12.01 -16.28 11.34
C GLU A 177 12.76 -15.62 12.48
N LYS A 178 12.26 -15.74 13.71
CA LYS A 178 13.02 -15.29 14.89
C LYS A 178 14.42 -15.84 14.68
N ALA A 179 15.41 -14.97 14.51
CA ALA A 179 16.79 -15.42 14.51
C ALA A 179 16.91 -16.26 15.77
N CYS A 180 17.03 -17.58 15.60
CA CYS A 180 17.52 -18.40 16.68
C CYS A 180 18.89 -17.79 16.93
N ILE A 181 19.01 -17.02 18.01
CA ILE A 181 20.31 -16.79 18.61
C ILE A 181 20.82 -18.21 18.82
N GLU A 182 21.72 -18.69 17.95
CA GLU A 182 22.48 -19.89 18.22
C GLU A 182 23.10 -19.63 19.59
N ARG A 183 22.57 -20.27 20.63
CA ARG A 183 23.15 -20.25 21.97
C ARG A 183 24.63 -20.53 21.78
N GLY A 184 25.45 -19.60 22.29
CA GLY A 184 26.83 -19.41 21.89
C GLY A 184 27.63 -20.71 21.73
N ARG A 185 28.32 -20.82 20.60
CA ARG A 185 29.46 -21.73 20.48
C ARG A 185 30.56 -21.19 21.38
N ILE A 186 30.67 -21.74 22.58
CA ILE A 186 31.83 -21.55 23.45
C ILE A 186 32.97 -22.32 22.79
N PHE A 187 34.02 -21.62 22.35
CA PHE A 187 35.27 -22.26 21.95
C PHE A 187 36.13 -22.44 23.20
N ILE A 188 36.44 -23.68 23.56
CA ILE A 188 37.51 -23.97 24.53
C ILE A 188 38.80 -24.03 23.73
N VAL A 189 39.67 -23.03 23.91
CA VAL A 189 41.06 -23.10 23.46
C VAL A 189 41.82 -23.95 24.47
N LYS A 190 42.50 -24.98 24.00
CA LYS A 190 43.35 -25.84 24.82
C LYS A 190 44.80 -25.40 24.55
N ASP A 191 45.47 -24.93 25.60
CA ASP A 191 46.94 -24.72 25.60
C ASP A 191 47.68 -26.06 25.51
#